data_AF-A0A2V8RFG4-F1
#
_entry.id   AF-A0A2V8RFG4-F1
#
_cell.length_a   1.000
_cell.length_b   1.000
_cell.length_c   1.000
_cell.angle_alpha   90.00
_cell.angle_beta   90.00
_cell.angle_gamma   90.00
#
_symmetry.space_group_name_H-M   'P 1'
#
loop_
_entity.id
_entity.type
_entity.pdbx_description
1 polymer ?
#
loop_
_entity_poly.entity_id
_entity_poly.type
_entity_poly.pdbx_seq_one_letter_code
_entity_poly.pdbx_strand_id
1 'polypeptide(L)' 'CKEQCEHSFLIETQDEIDPEDLKGVKRVGVTAGASTPNWLIDQVVTRLREIGNRTNRNGAN' A
#
# COMPACT_ATOMS: atom_id res chain seq x y z
N CYS A 1 -3.30 7.05 -14.46
CA CYS A 1 -3.06 7.09 -13.00
C CYS A 1 -1.81 7.89 -12.64
N LYS A 2 -0.60 7.52 -13.08
CA LYS A 2 0.63 8.29 -12.78
C LYS A 2 0.60 9.75 -13.25
N GLU A 3 -0.06 10.03 -14.37
CA GLU A 3 -0.23 11.40 -14.89
C GLU A 3 -1.14 12.30 -14.04
N GLN A 4 -1.86 11.73 -13.07
CA GLN A 4 -2.80 12.45 -12.19
C GLN A 4 -2.41 12.36 -10.72
N CYS A 5 -1.56 11.40 -10.35
CA CYS A 5 -1.03 11.24 -9.01
C CYS A 5 0.37 10.62 -9.10
N GLU A 6 1.38 11.43 -8.78
CA GLU A 6 2.80 11.05 -8.83
C GLU A 6 3.11 9.84 -7.93
N HIS A 7 2.37 9.71 -6.82
CA HIS A 7 2.45 8.58 -5.88
C HIS A 7 1.53 7.40 -6.27
N SER A 8 1.45 7.08 -7.57
CA SER A 8 0.76 5.89 -8.05
C SER A 8 1.77 4.80 -8.43
N PHE A 9 1.70 3.67 -7.75
CA PHE A 9 2.60 2.54 -7.97
C PHE A 9 1.82 1.38 -8.62
N LEU A 10 2.44 0.75 -9.61
CA LEU A 10 1.98 -0.52 -10.14
C LEU A 10 2.85 -1.59 -9.47
N ILE A 11 2.22 -2.53 -8.80
CA ILE A 11 2.87 -3.64 -8.11
C ILE A 11 2.21 -4.94 -8.57
N GLU A 12 2.99 -6.00 -8.74
CA GLU A 12 2.46 -7.34 -9.01
C GLU A 12 2.30 -8.15 -7.73
N THR A 13 3.10 -7.84 -6.71
CA THR A 13 3.13 -8.57 -5.44
C THR A 13 3.21 -7.63 -4.23
N GLN A 14 2.87 -8.15 -3.04
CA GLN A 14 2.95 -7.39 -1.79
C GLN A 14 4.39 -7.01 -1.38
N ASP A 15 5.39 -7.73 -1.88
CA ASP A 15 6.80 -7.54 -1.55
C ASP A 15 7.41 -6.31 -2.25
N GLU A 16 6.77 -5.82 -3.30
CA GLU A 16 7.14 -4.59 -4.01
C GLU A 16 6.69 -3.31 -3.27
N ILE A 17 5.97 -3.45 -2.16
CA ILE A 17 5.51 -2.30 -1.35
C ILE A 17 6.64 -1.86 -0.41
N ASP A 18 7.28 -0.74 -0.74
CA ASP A 18 8.26 -0.11 0.12
C ASP A 18 7.58 0.70 1.25
N PRO A 19 7.86 0.42 2.54
CA PRO A 19 7.34 1.21 3.65
C PRO A 19 7.77 2.68 3.62
N GLU A 20 8.91 3.01 3.01
CA GLU A 20 9.40 4.39 2.92
C GLU A 20 8.51 5.27 2.03
N ASP A 21 7.94 4.70 0.96
CA ASP A 21 6.98 5.37 0.07
C ASP A 21 5.67 5.75 0.80
N LEU A 22 5.39 5.09 1.91
CA LEU A 22 4.18 5.28 2.72
C LEU A 22 4.43 6.17 3.94
N LYS A 23 5.65 6.67 4.14
CA LYS A 23 6.00 7.51 5.29
C LYS A 23 5.25 8.85 5.24
N GLY A 24 4.50 9.13 6.30
CA GLY A 24 3.66 10.34 6.39
C GLY A 24 2.34 10.27 5.61
N VAL A 25 2.10 9.18 4.88
CA VAL A 25 0.82 8.95 4.18
C VAL A 25 -0.25 8.54 5.18
N LYS A 26 -1.35 9.30 5.22
CA LYS A 26 -2.49 9.03 6.14
C LYS A 26 -3.50 8.04 5.57
N ARG A 27 -3.60 7.94 4.24
CA ARG A 27 -4.59 7.12 3.54
C ARG A 27 -3.99 6.59 2.25
N VAL A 28 -4.19 5.30 2.00
CA VAL A 28 -3.76 4.62 0.77
C VAL A 28 -5.01 4.09 0.07
N GLY A 29 -5.13 4.34 -1.23
CA GLY A 29 -6.13 3.71 -2.08
C GLY A 29 -5.53 2.50 -2.78
N VAL A 30 -6.27 1.40 -2.81
CA VAL A 30 -5.88 0.19 -3.55
C VAL A 30 -6.91 -0.05 -4.64
N THR A 31 -6.44 -0.29 -5.85
CA THR A 31 -7.27 -0.69 -6.99
C THR A 31 -6.58 -1.80 -7.74
N ALA A 32 -7.34 -2.64 -8.42
CA ALA A 32 -6.82 -3.76 -9.19
C ALA A 32 -7.60 -3.90 -10.51
N GLY A 33 -6.94 -4.44 -11.53
CA GLY A 33 -7.60 -4.75 -12.79
C GLY A 33 -8.60 -5.91 -12.62
N ALA A 34 -9.60 -5.99 -13.48
CA ALA A 34 -10.64 -7.03 -13.43
C ALA A 34 -10.09 -8.48 -13.49
N SER A 35 -8.89 -8.67 -14.03
CA SER A 35 -8.19 -9.95 -14.12
C SER A 35 -7.36 -10.31 -12.89
N THR A 36 -7.31 -9.44 -11.87
CA THR A 36 -6.49 -9.66 -10.67
C THR A 36 -7.31 -10.42 -9.63
N PRO A 37 -6.85 -11.59 -9.13
CA PRO A 37 -7.63 -12.37 -8.19
C PRO A 37 -7.67 -11.72 -6.80
N ASN A 38 -8.79 -11.88 -6.10
CA ASN A 38 -9.02 -11.25 -4.78
C ASN A 38 -7.95 -11.60 -3.74
N TRP A 39 -7.43 -12.84 -3.74
CA TRP A 39 -6.41 -13.27 -2.79
C TRP A 39 -5.11 -12.46 -2.89
N LEU A 40 -4.80 -11.90 -4.08
CA LEU A 40 -3.62 -11.06 -4.28
C LEU A 40 -3.88 -9.65 -3.73
N ILE A 41 -5.10 -9.14 -3.92
CA ILE A 41 -5.56 -7.87 -3.35
C ILE A 41 -5.52 -7.95 -1.82
N ASP A 42 -5.99 -9.06 -1.24
CA ASP A 42 -6.00 -9.29 0.21
C ASP A 42 -4.59 -9.32 0.80
N GLN A 43 -3.61 -9.89 0.09
CA GLN A 43 -2.19 -9.87 0.46
C GLN A 43 -1.64 -8.44 0.50
N VAL A 44 -1.87 -7.67 -0.56
CA VAL A 44 -1.47 -6.25 -0.63
C VAL A 44 -2.11 -5.44 0.52
N VAL A 45 -3.41 -5.62 0.76
CA VAL A 45 -4.13 -4.92 1.84
C VAL A 45 -3.58 -5.33 3.21
N THR A 46 -3.30 -6.60 3.42
CA THR A 46 -2.71 -7.12 4.67
C THR A 46 -1.36 -6.47 4.93
N ARG A 47 -0.48 -6.46 3.92
CA ARG A 47 0.83 -5.81 3.99
C ARG A 47 0.74 -4.32 4.32
N LEU A 48 -0.16 -3.59 3.67
CA LEU A 48 -0.39 -2.16 3.95
C LEU A 48 -0.87 -1.92 5.39
N ARG A 49 -1.73 -2.80 5.92
CA ARG A 49 -2.17 -2.73 7.32
C ARG A 49 -1.03 -3.00 8.30
N GLU A 50 -0.16 -3.96 8.02
CA GLU A 50 1.03 -4.22 8.83
C GLU A 50 1.96 -3.01 8.90
N ILE A 51 2.23 -2.39 7.75
CA ILE A 51 3.06 -1.18 7.65
C ILE A 51 2.41 -0.04 8.44
N GLY A 52 1.12 0.25 8.21
CA GLY A 52 0.40 1.31 8.91
C GLY A 52 0.35 1.12 10.44
N ASN A 53 0.17 -0.12 10.90
CA ASN A 53 0.17 -0.45 12.32
C ASN A 53 1.56 -0.28 12.98
N ARG A 54 2.64 -0.53 12.24
CA ARG A 54 4.01 -0.28 12.73
C ARG A 54 4.28 1.22 12.88
N THR A 55 3.83 2.03 11.92
CA THR A 55 4.00 3.49 11.95
C THR A 55 3.27 4.12 13.14
N ASN A 56 2.08 3.63 13.50
CA ASN A 56 1.29 4.20 14.61
C ASN A 56 1.92 3.93 16.01
N ARG A 57 2.76 2.91 16.17
CA ARG A 57 3.43 2.65 17.46
C ARG A 57 4.61 3.59 17.74
N ASN A 58 5.21 4.18 16.70
CA ASN A 58 6.40 5.02 16.85
C ASN A 58 6.07 6.50 17.13
N GLY A 59 4.78 6.90 17.08
CA GLY A 59 4.32 8.26 17.38
C GLY A 59 3.88 8.50 18.83
N ALA A 60 4.05 7.51 19.71
CA ALA A 60 3.75 7.62 21.14
C ALA A 60 5.07 7.66 21.93
N ASN A 61 5.81 8.77 21.82
CA ASN A 61 6.85 9.16 22.78
C ASN A 61 6.95 10.69 22.77
#